data_AF-A0A939KMU0-F1
#
_entry.id   AF-A0A939KMU0-F1
#
_cell.length_a   1.000
_cell.length_b   1.000
_cell.length_c   1.000
_cell.angle_alpha   90.00
_cell.angle_beta   90.00
_cell.angle_gamma   90.00
#
_symmetry.space_group_name_H-M   'P 1'
#
loop_
_entity.id
_entity.type
_entity.pdbx_description
1 polymer ?
#
loop_
_entity_poly.entity_id
_entity_poly.type
_entity_poly.pdbx_seq_one_letter_code
_entity_poly.pdbx_strand_id
1 'polypeptide(L)'
;MFSADDTPAPRRILLVSGLSGAGKSSILRILEDLDHEVIDNPPLGMLDDIVARAERPVAIGVDSRTRGFDATAVLDAVARLRVNPHLRVELIYATADENVLLRRYTATRRRHPLALHGNVTEGIEAETALTAPLRAAADLVIDTTDMPPPELRRFVESRFSPWEGGGSEGLTVALMSFAYPSGLPREADLVLDARFLRNPHYVPELAPKTGLDADVAAYVMADSDYAPFLDQIHAMLQLVLPRFVQEGKKYATIAIGCSGGRHRSVTIVEALAARLAAPDGMGAYKGAGQWPIMIMHRELARQGLTSWRWARKPVEGFKPDMPQVPAS
;
A
#
# COMPACT_ATOMS: atom_id res chain seq x y z
N MET A 1 28.53 8.87 32.05
CA MET A 1 28.82 7.98 30.91
C MET A 1 27.51 7.87 30.15
N PHE A 2 27.33 8.70 29.11
CA PHE A 2 26.07 8.79 28.38
C PHE A 2 25.93 7.56 27.47
N SER A 3 24.82 6.83 27.63
CA SER A 3 24.45 5.70 26.78
C SER A 3 24.25 6.20 25.35
N ALA A 4 24.81 5.49 24.38
CA ALA A 4 24.87 5.90 22.98
C ALA A 4 23.63 5.54 22.14
N ASP A 5 22.44 5.41 22.73
CA ASP A 5 21.29 4.81 22.01
C ASP A 5 19.91 5.44 22.31
N ASP A 6 19.87 6.76 22.55
CA ASP A 6 18.61 7.50 22.79
C ASP A 6 18.30 8.50 21.66
N THR A 7 18.59 8.12 20.40
CA THR A 7 18.21 8.94 19.25
C THR A 7 16.73 8.69 18.97
N PRO A 8 15.84 9.70 19.11
CA PRO A 8 14.42 9.52 18.82
C PRO A 8 14.24 9.06 17.38
N ALA A 9 13.33 8.10 17.18
CA ALA A 9 13.01 7.59 15.85
C ALA A 9 12.67 8.75 14.89
N PRO A 10 13.11 8.71 13.62
CA PRO A 10 12.92 9.83 12.71
C PRO A 10 11.43 10.16 12.54
N ARG A 11 11.10 11.46 12.63
CA ARG A 11 9.72 11.95 12.51
C ARG A 11 9.18 11.66 11.13
N ARG A 12 8.03 11.01 11.06
CA ARG A 12 7.39 10.61 9.79
C ARG A 12 6.66 11.80 9.18
N ILE A 13 6.98 12.09 7.92
CA ILE A 13 6.35 13.13 7.10
C ILE A 13 5.77 12.45 5.85
N LEU A 14 4.46 12.52 5.69
CA LEU A 14 3.75 11.95 4.54
C LEU A 14 3.27 13.08 3.65
N LEU A 15 3.75 13.17 2.41
CA LEU A 15 3.17 14.07 1.42
C LEU A 15 2.16 13.27 0.60
N VAL A 16 0.88 13.63 0.69
CA VAL A 16 -0.21 12.96 -0.04
C VAL A 16 -0.61 13.83 -1.23
N SER A 17 -0.29 13.34 -2.43
CA SER A 17 -0.70 13.93 -3.70
C SER A 17 -1.49 12.94 -4.55
N GLY A 18 -1.81 13.31 -5.78
CA GLY A 18 -2.58 12.46 -6.69
C GLY A 18 -3.69 13.17 -7.44
N LEU A 19 -4.41 12.39 -8.24
CA LEU A 19 -5.54 12.89 -9.04
C LEU A 19 -6.72 13.27 -8.16
N SER A 20 -7.47 14.26 -8.60
CA SER A 20 -8.67 14.71 -7.92
C SER A 20 -9.77 13.66 -8.07
N GLY A 21 -10.45 13.34 -6.95
CA GLY A 21 -11.37 12.20 -6.89
C GLY A 21 -10.71 10.84 -6.64
N ALA A 22 -9.37 10.76 -6.57
CA ALA A 22 -8.64 9.52 -6.27
C ALA A 22 -8.61 9.15 -4.76
N GLY A 23 -9.31 9.89 -3.90
CA GLY A 23 -9.41 9.53 -2.48
C GLY A 23 -8.37 10.18 -1.54
N LYS A 24 -7.59 11.17 -1.99
CA LYS A 24 -6.63 11.93 -1.16
C LYS A 24 -7.22 12.37 0.19
N SER A 25 -8.38 13.04 0.19
CA SER A 25 -9.03 13.49 1.43
C SER A 25 -9.47 12.34 2.33
N SER A 26 -9.75 11.15 1.78
CA SER A 26 -10.04 9.95 2.59
C SER A 26 -8.75 9.43 3.21
N ILE A 27 -7.66 9.35 2.45
CA ILE A 27 -6.34 8.96 2.95
C ILE A 27 -5.90 9.88 4.09
N LEU A 28 -5.99 11.20 3.90
CA LEU A 28 -5.65 12.18 4.95
C LEU A 28 -6.46 11.98 6.22
N ARG A 29 -7.78 11.77 6.13
CA ARG A 29 -8.63 11.47 7.30
C ARG A 29 -8.24 10.17 8.00
N ILE A 30 -7.91 9.13 7.24
CA ILE A 30 -7.45 7.87 7.83
C ILE A 30 -6.11 8.08 8.55
N LEU A 31 -5.21 8.91 7.99
CA LEU A 31 -3.95 9.26 8.65
C LEU A 31 -4.17 10.10 9.92
N GLU A 32 -5.17 10.99 9.92
CA GLU A 32 -5.62 11.73 11.11
C GLU A 32 -6.08 10.77 12.21
N ASP A 33 -6.90 9.76 11.86
CA ASP A 33 -7.33 8.69 12.77
C ASP A 33 -6.15 7.85 13.30
N LEU A 34 -4.99 7.89 12.63
CA LEU A 34 -3.73 7.25 13.01
C LEU A 34 -2.75 8.23 13.69
N ASP A 35 -3.27 9.27 14.34
CA ASP A 35 -2.54 10.27 15.12
C ASP A 35 -1.52 11.11 14.32
N HIS A 36 -1.65 11.20 12.99
CA HIS A 36 -0.88 12.16 12.20
C HIS A 36 -1.52 13.55 12.31
N GLU A 37 -0.68 14.58 12.48
CA GLU A 37 -1.08 15.97 12.27
C GLU A 37 -1.35 16.19 10.77
N VAL A 38 -2.59 16.47 10.40
CA VAL A 38 -3.01 16.60 9.00
C VAL A 38 -3.16 18.06 8.60
N ILE A 39 -2.48 18.45 7.52
CA ILE A 39 -2.59 19.78 6.93
C ILE A 39 -2.94 19.62 5.45
N ASP A 40 -4.15 20.03 5.06
CA ASP A 40 -4.62 19.93 3.68
C ASP A 40 -4.37 21.25 2.94
N ASN A 41 -3.68 21.17 1.80
CA ASN A 41 -3.47 22.25 0.85
C ASN A 41 -2.74 23.51 1.39
N PRO A 42 -1.67 23.40 2.19
CA PRO A 42 -0.89 24.57 2.61
C PRO A 42 -0.13 25.16 1.41
N PRO A 43 0.17 26.47 1.39
CA PRO A 43 1.08 27.04 0.40
C PRO A 43 2.41 26.28 0.35
N LEU A 44 2.91 25.97 -0.84
CA LEU A 44 4.08 25.09 -1.00
C LEU A 44 5.33 25.62 -0.28
N GLY A 45 5.49 26.94 -0.23
CA GLY A 45 6.60 27.59 0.49
C GLY A 45 6.56 27.45 2.02
N MET A 46 5.46 26.93 2.60
CA MET A 46 5.33 26.71 4.05
C MET A 46 5.67 25.27 4.47
N LEU A 47 5.97 24.36 3.54
CA LEU A 47 6.22 22.95 3.87
C LEU A 47 7.38 22.80 4.87
N ASP A 48 8.49 23.51 4.65
CA ASP A 48 9.67 23.42 5.50
C ASP A 48 9.36 23.92 6.94
N ASP A 49 8.60 25.02 7.07
CA ASP A 49 8.18 25.56 8.37
C ASP A 49 7.22 24.64 9.12
N ILE A 50 6.25 24.06 8.40
CA ILE A 50 5.29 23.09 8.96
C ILE A 50 6.05 21.90 9.53
N VAL A 51 6.95 21.31 8.73
CA VAL A 51 7.71 20.13 9.12
C VAL A 51 8.69 20.44 10.26
N ALA A 52 9.30 21.62 10.26
CA ALA A 52 10.21 22.04 11.34
C ALA A 52 9.50 22.14 12.69
N ARG A 53 8.25 22.64 12.71
CA ARG A 53 7.48 22.91 13.94
C ARG A 53 6.66 21.73 14.44
N ALA A 54 6.47 20.70 13.62
CA ALA A 54 5.65 19.56 13.99
C ALA A 54 6.29 18.69 15.06
N GLU A 55 5.55 18.37 16.12
CA GLU A 55 6.00 17.49 17.20
C GLU A 55 5.56 16.03 16.99
N ARG A 56 4.57 15.81 16.11
CA ARG A 56 3.98 14.51 15.78
C ARG A 56 4.29 14.11 14.32
N PRO A 57 4.03 12.86 13.91
CA PRO A 57 3.98 12.51 12.50
C PRO A 57 3.04 13.46 11.75
N VAL A 58 3.42 13.92 10.56
CA VAL A 58 2.63 14.89 9.77
C VAL A 58 2.19 14.25 8.47
N ALA A 59 0.96 14.50 8.06
CA ALA A 59 0.47 14.20 6.72
C ALA A 59 0.00 15.48 6.02
N ILE A 60 0.64 15.83 4.90
CA ILE A 60 0.40 17.07 4.17
C ILE A 60 -0.25 16.75 2.83
N GLY A 61 -1.46 17.27 2.61
CA GLY A 61 -2.15 17.19 1.33
C GLY A 61 -1.61 18.23 0.35
N VAL A 62 -1.13 17.79 -0.82
CA VAL A 62 -0.64 18.68 -1.88
C VAL A 62 -1.30 18.28 -3.19
N ASP A 63 -2.04 19.19 -3.81
CA ASP A 63 -2.72 18.94 -5.09
C ASP A 63 -2.67 20.14 -6.03
N SER A 64 -3.28 20.02 -7.21
CA SER A 64 -3.28 21.06 -8.24
C SER A 64 -3.84 22.42 -7.79
N ARG A 65 -4.55 22.48 -6.64
CA ARG A 65 -5.06 23.71 -6.03
C ARG A 65 -4.10 24.33 -5.03
N THR A 66 -3.00 23.67 -4.71
CA THR A 66 -2.01 24.17 -3.76
C THR A 66 -1.40 25.45 -4.30
N ARG A 67 -1.32 26.49 -3.46
CA ARG A 67 -0.75 27.76 -3.88
C ARG A 67 0.74 27.58 -4.16
N GLY A 68 1.15 27.92 -5.38
CA GLY A 68 2.52 27.69 -5.86
C GLY A 68 2.78 26.24 -6.28
N PHE A 69 1.73 25.45 -6.55
CA PHE A 69 1.89 24.09 -7.01
C PHE A 69 2.60 24.02 -8.37
N ASP A 70 3.67 23.26 -8.37
CA ASP A 70 4.32 22.72 -9.56
C ASP A 70 4.90 21.36 -9.17
N ALA A 71 4.77 20.36 -10.05
CA ALA A 71 5.22 19.00 -9.72
C ALA A 71 6.72 18.97 -9.42
N THR A 72 7.54 19.73 -10.15
CA THR A 72 8.98 19.82 -9.91
C THR A 72 9.27 20.47 -8.56
N ALA A 73 8.59 21.59 -8.26
CA ALA A 73 8.76 22.29 -6.98
C ALA A 73 8.38 21.41 -5.77
N VAL A 74 7.37 20.55 -5.90
CA VAL A 74 7.00 19.57 -4.87
C VAL A 74 8.10 18.52 -4.72
N LEU A 75 8.65 17.99 -5.82
CA LEU A 75 9.77 17.04 -5.76
C LEU A 75 11.02 17.66 -5.14
N ASP A 76 11.32 18.91 -5.46
CA ASP A 76 12.43 19.64 -4.85
C ASP A 76 12.23 19.79 -3.34
N ALA A 77 11.00 20.08 -2.89
CA ALA A 77 10.68 20.12 -1.47
C ALA A 77 10.86 18.75 -0.80
N VAL A 78 10.37 17.67 -1.42
CA VAL A 78 10.59 16.31 -0.93
C VAL A 78 12.08 15.99 -0.83
N ALA A 79 12.86 16.30 -1.86
CA ALA A 79 14.29 16.08 -1.89
C ALA A 79 15.01 16.85 -0.77
N ARG A 80 14.68 18.13 -0.55
CA ARG A 80 15.23 18.93 0.55
C ARG A 80 14.91 18.35 1.91
N LEU A 81 13.65 17.97 2.15
CA LEU A 81 13.23 17.38 3.43
C LEU A 81 13.94 16.04 3.70
N ARG A 82 14.19 15.23 2.65
CA ARG A 82 14.91 13.95 2.75
C ARG A 82 16.40 14.10 3.10
N VAL A 83 16.99 15.28 2.95
CA VAL A 83 18.38 15.54 3.39
C VAL A 83 18.49 15.47 4.91
N ASN A 84 17.41 15.75 5.65
CA ASN A 84 17.43 15.71 7.11
C ASN A 84 17.31 14.25 7.62
N PRO A 85 18.34 13.69 8.29
CA PRO A 85 18.32 12.31 8.76
C PRO A 85 17.30 12.06 9.89
N HIS A 86 16.81 13.12 10.54
CA HIS A 86 15.77 13.02 11.57
C HIS A 86 14.35 13.00 11.00
N LEU A 87 14.20 13.11 9.68
CA LEU A 87 12.92 13.05 9.00
C LEU A 87 12.83 11.80 8.14
N ARG A 88 11.67 11.15 8.19
CA ARG A 88 11.31 10.07 7.27
C ARG A 88 10.20 10.57 6.35
N VAL A 89 10.59 10.99 5.15
CA VAL A 89 9.69 11.63 4.18
C VAL A 89 9.23 10.61 3.12
N GLU A 90 7.93 10.36 3.05
CA GLU A 90 7.31 9.50 2.03
C GLU A 90 6.31 10.29 1.16
N LEU A 91 6.44 10.20 -0.16
CA LEU A 91 5.52 10.73 -1.16
C LEU A 91 4.52 9.65 -1.56
N ILE A 92 3.24 9.90 -1.28
CA ILE A 92 2.12 9.02 -1.61
C ILE A 92 1.36 9.66 -2.76
N TYR A 93 1.09 8.90 -3.82
CA TYR A 93 0.33 9.33 -4.97
C TYR A 93 -0.96 8.50 -5.12
N ALA A 94 -2.10 9.12 -4.86
CA ALA A 94 -3.40 8.49 -5.07
C ALA A 94 -3.86 8.62 -6.53
N THR A 95 -4.26 7.51 -7.15
CA THR A 95 -4.79 7.49 -8.52
C THR A 95 -6.08 6.67 -8.59
N ALA A 96 -6.80 6.82 -9.70
CA ALA A 96 -7.79 5.85 -10.16
C ALA A 96 -7.90 5.98 -11.68
N ASP A 97 -8.55 5.00 -12.32
CA ASP A 97 -8.86 5.07 -13.73
C ASP A 97 -9.80 6.24 -14.02
N GLU A 98 -9.62 6.84 -15.19
CA GLU A 98 -10.30 8.05 -15.63
C GLU A 98 -11.83 7.94 -15.53
N ASN A 99 -12.40 6.82 -15.99
CA ASN A 99 -13.84 6.56 -15.91
C ASN A 99 -14.35 6.53 -14.46
N VAL A 100 -13.53 6.04 -13.52
CA VAL A 100 -13.88 6.04 -12.09
C VAL A 100 -13.78 7.45 -11.52
N LEU A 101 -12.74 8.20 -11.86
CA LEU A 101 -12.59 9.61 -11.45
C LEU A 101 -13.75 10.47 -11.95
N LEU A 102 -14.13 10.34 -13.23
CA LEU A 102 -15.25 11.05 -13.84
C LEU A 102 -16.57 10.76 -13.10
N ARG A 103 -16.84 9.48 -12.80
CA ARG A 103 -18.01 9.08 -12.01
C ARG A 103 -18.02 9.69 -10.60
N ARG A 104 -16.88 9.64 -9.89
CA ARG A 104 -16.75 10.22 -8.54
C ARG A 104 -16.94 11.73 -8.56
N TYR A 105 -16.39 12.42 -9.55
CA TYR A 105 -16.57 13.86 -9.73
C TYR A 105 -18.04 14.23 -9.97
N THR A 106 -18.69 13.49 -10.88
CA THR A 106 -20.11 13.69 -11.20
C THR A 106 -20.99 13.48 -9.96
N ALA A 107 -20.68 12.48 -9.14
CA ALA A 107 -21.40 12.20 -7.90
C ALA A 107 -21.27 13.32 -6.86
N THR A 108 -20.11 13.96 -6.76
CA THR A 108 -19.89 15.08 -5.80
C THR A 108 -20.38 16.43 -6.30
N ARG A 109 -20.73 16.54 -7.61
CA ARG A 109 -21.16 17.78 -8.28
C ARG A 109 -20.18 18.96 -8.12
N ARG A 110 -18.91 18.69 -7.80
CA ARG A 110 -17.87 19.72 -7.68
C ARG A 110 -17.25 20.01 -9.04
N ARG A 111 -16.85 21.26 -9.28
CA ARG A 111 -16.06 21.62 -10.46
C ARG A 111 -14.65 21.05 -10.34
N HIS A 112 -14.09 20.61 -11.47
CA HIS A 112 -12.70 20.17 -11.52
C HIS A 112 -11.76 21.40 -11.46
N PRO A 113 -10.73 21.42 -10.60
CA PRO A 113 -9.85 22.58 -10.40
C PRO A 113 -9.21 23.13 -11.68
N LEU A 114 -8.80 22.23 -12.58
CA LEU A 114 -8.18 22.57 -13.85
C LEU A 114 -9.17 22.72 -15.02
N ALA A 115 -10.48 22.50 -14.81
CA ALA A 115 -11.51 22.68 -15.83
C ALA A 115 -12.18 24.06 -15.68
N LEU A 116 -11.41 25.13 -15.92
CA LEU A 116 -11.90 26.52 -15.80
C LEU A 116 -12.96 26.86 -16.87
N HIS A 117 -12.86 26.27 -18.06
CA HIS A 117 -13.78 26.46 -19.19
C HIS A 117 -14.14 25.16 -19.96
N GLY A 118 -13.63 24.02 -19.51
CA GLY A 118 -13.70 22.72 -20.21
C GLY A 118 -14.60 21.69 -19.52
N ASN A 119 -14.69 20.51 -20.11
CA ASN A 119 -15.37 19.36 -19.51
C ASN A 119 -14.48 18.71 -18.42
N VAL A 120 -15.06 17.90 -17.54
CA VAL A 120 -14.31 17.25 -16.42
C VAL A 120 -13.19 16.35 -16.94
N THR A 121 -13.39 15.73 -18.10
CA THR A 121 -12.41 14.85 -18.77
C THR A 121 -11.12 15.59 -19.09
N GLU A 122 -11.19 16.75 -19.78
CA GLU A 122 -10.03 17.61 -20.07
C GLU A 122 -9.31 18.03 -18.78
N GLY A 123 -10.07 18.29 -17.71
CA GLY A 123 -9.50 18.58 -16.40
C GLY A 123 -8.67 17.43 -15.83
N ILE A 124 -9.17 16.19 -15.95
CA ILE A 124 -8.48 14.97 -15.50
C ILE A 124 -7.23 14.71 -16.35
N GLU A 125 -7.31 14.87 -17.67
CA GLU A 125 -6.16 14.70 -18.57
C GLU A 125 -5.05 15.72 -18.25
N ALA A 126 -5.41 17.00 -18.09
CA ALA A 126 -4.47 18.05 -17.72
C ALA A 126 -3.83 17.79 -16.34
N GLU A 127 -4.61 17.35 -15.35
CA GLU A 127 -4.07 17.01 -14.03
C GLU A 127 -3.15 15.78 -14.07
N THR A 128 -3.48 14.80 -14.91
CA THR A 128 -2.66 13.61 -15.13
C THR A 128 -1.31 13.99 -15.72
N ALA A 129 -1.29 14.85 -16.75
CA ALA A 129 -0.05 15.34 -17.33
C ALA A 129 0.76 16.17 -16.33
N LEU A 130 0.10 17.09 -15.62
CA LEU A 130 0.73 17.97 -14.63
C LEU A 130 1.38 17.18 -13.48
N THR A 131 0.73 16.12 -13.01
CA THR A 131 1.18 15.37 -11.82
C THR A 131 1.94 14.08 -12.14
N ALA A 132 2.16 13.77 -13.42
CA ALA A 132 2.93 12.61 -13.86
C ALA A 132 4.34 12.50 -13.23
N PRO A 133 5.11 13.60 -13.05
CA PRO A 133 6.40 13.53 -12.35
C PRO A 133 6.27 13.08 -10.90
N LEU A 134 5.23 13.55 -10.19
CA LEU A 134 4.96 13.14 -8.80
C LEU A 134 4.65 11.65 -8.72
N ARG A 135 3.84 11.16 -9.65
CA ARG A 135 3.52 9.74 -9.74
C ARG A 135 4.76 8.88 -9.98
N ALA A 136 5.65 9.31 -10.88
CA ALA A 136 6.86 8.57 -11.22
C ALA A 136 7.86 8.50 -10.06
N ALA A 137 7.91 9.53 -9.22
CA ALA A 137 8.80 9.63 -8.06
C ALA A 137 8.16 9.21 -6.72
N ALA A 138 6.90 8.79 -6.73
CA ALA A 138 6.17 8.41 -5.53
C ALA A 138 6.77 7.15 -4.90
N ASP A 139 6.89 7.15 -3.56
CA ASP A 139 7.28 5.95 -2.82
C ASP A 139 6.14 4.95 -2.73
N LEU A 140 4.90 5.43 -2.88
CA LEU A 140 3.70 4.61 -2.90
C LEU A 140 2.66 5.21 -3.86
N VAL A 141 2.32 4.46 -4.90
CA VAL A 141 1.13 4.75 -5.71
C VAL A 141 -0.03 3.92 -5.19
N ILE A 142 -1.12 4.57 -4.78
CA ILE A 142 -2.35 3.91 -4.34
C ILE A 142 -3.38 3.99 -5.46
N ASP A 143 -3.63 2.88 -6.14
CA ASP A 143 -4.68 2.79 -7.15
C ASP A 143 -6.04 2.48 -6.50
N THR A 144 -6.86 3.52 -6.34
CA THR A 144 -8.17 3.41 -5.73
C THR A 144 -9.28 3.04 -6.72
N THR A 145 -8.96 2.68 -7.97
CA THR A 145 -9.94 2.34 -9.02
C THR A 145 -10.99 1.37 -8.52
N ASP A 146 -10.53 0.30 -7.86
CA ASP A 146 -11.37 -0.80 -7.42
C ASP A 146 -11.46 -0.95 -5.92
N MET A 147 -10.93 0.00 -5.16
CA MET A 147 -10.93 -0.03 -3.70
C MET A 147 -12.15 0.71 -3.16
N PRO A 148 -13.13 0.03 -2.52
CA PRO A 148 -14.17 0.69 -1.77
C PRO A 148 -13.58 1.41 -0.54
N PRO A 149 -14.28 2.42 0.03
CA PRO A 149 -13.75 3.19 1.17
C PRO A 149 -13.27 2.35 2.37
N PRO A 150 -13.96 1.26 2.78
CA PRO A 150 -13.47 0.40 3.85
C PRO A 150 -12.15 -0.31 3.51
N GLU A 151 -11.93 -0.67 2.24
CA GLU A 151 -10.69 -1.32 1.80
C GLU A 151 -9.53 -0.32 1.72
N LEU A 152 -9.79 0.89 1.22
CA LEU A 152 -8.82 1.98 1.26
C LEU A 152 -8.39 2.27 2.70
N ARG A 153 -9.34 2.33 3.64
CA ARG A 153 -9.05 2.47 5.07
C ARG A 153 -8.12 1.38 5.57
N ARG A 154 -8.46 0.11 5.35
CA ARG A 154 -7.64 -1.03 5.77
C ARG A 154 -6.25 -1.01 5.15
N PHE A 155 -6.15 -0.66 3.87
CA PHE A 155 -4.87 -0.53 3.19
C PHE A 155 -4.00 0.55 3.85
N VAL A 156 -4.53 1.75 4.07
CA VAL A 156 -3.79 2.86 4.70
C VAL A 156 -3.44 2.52 6.15
N GLU A 157 -4.37 1.97 6.94
CA GLU A 157 -4.11 1.53 8.33
C GLU A 157 -3.01 0.48 8.39
N SER A 158 -3.07 -0.55 7.54
CA SER A 158 -2.02 -1.58 7.47
C SER A 158 -0.65 -1.02 7.07
N ARG A 159 -0.65 0.08 6.31
CA ARG A 159 0.55 0.72 5.76
C ARG A 159 1.17 1.72 6.74
N PHE A 160 0.37 2.43 7.53
CA PHE A 160 0.81 3.61 8.28
C PHE A 160 0.49 3.59 9.78
N SER A 161 -0.14 2.53 10.32
CA SER A 161 -0.40 2.43 11.76
C SER A 161 0.92 2.50 12.57
N PRO A 162 0.97 3.28 13.67
CA PRO A 162 2.15 3.39 14.51
C PRO A 162 2.52 2.04 15.09
N TRP A 163 3.71 1.56 14.77
CA TRP A 163 4.27 0.36 15.40
C TRP A 163 5.11 0.80 16.60
N GLU A 164 4.60 0.60 17.82
CA GLU A 164 5.32 0.91 19.08
C GLU A 164 6.43 -0.13 19.42
N GLY A 165 6.98 -0.79 18.41
CA GLY A 165 7.78 -2.01 18.59
C GLY A 165 9.24 -1.93 18.21
N GLY A 166 9.86 -0.74 18.05
CA GLY A 166 11.33 -0.59 18.06
C GLY A 166 12.11 -1.22 16.89
N GLY A 167 12.87 -0.39 16.18
CA GLY A 167 13.91 -0.85 15.25
C GLY A 167 13.56 -0.62 13.79
N SER A 168 14.24 0.37 13.23
CA SER A 168 14.34 0.67 11.81
C SER A 168 14.86 -0.53 10.99
N GLU A 169 14.04 -1.53 10.64
CA GLU A 169 14.44 -2.60 9.68
C GLU A 169 13.32 -3.56 9.21
N GLY A 170 12.03 -3.24 9.42
CA GLY A 170 10.92 -4.11 8.99
C GLY A 170 10.45 -3.89 7.55
N LEU A 171 10.17 -4.97 6.82
CA LEU A 171 9.40 -4.99 5.57
C LEU A 171 7.95 -5.40 5.88
N THR A 172 6.97 -4.73 5.29
CA THR A 172 5.59 -5.22 5.24
C THR A 172 5.33 -5.81 3.86
N VAL A 173 4.85 -7.06 3.82
CA VAL A 173 4.56 -7.75 2.56
C VAL A 173 3.05 -7.75 2.32
N ALA A 174 2.63 -7.21 1.20
CA ALA A 174 1.26 -7.29 0.72
C ALA A 174 1.15 -8.33 -0.38
N LEU A 175 0.27 -9.32 -0.20
CA LEU A 175 -0.05 -10.32 -1.21
C LEU A 175 -1.41 -10.00 -1.79
N MET A 176 -1.48 -9.75 -3.10
CA MET A 176 -2.69 -9.31 -3.77
C MET A 176 -3.12 -10.30 -4.85
N SER A 177 -4.39 -10.68 -4.87
CA SER A 177 -4.97 -11.36 -6.04
C SER A 177 -5.69 -10.36 -6.94
N PHE A 178 -5.51 -10.45 -8.25
CA PHE A 178 -6.20 -9.58 -9.22
C PHE A 178 -6.63 -10.33 -10.49
N ALA A 179 -7.42 -9.65 -11.32
CA ALA A 179 -7.86 -10.06 -12.65
C ALA A 179 -7.16 -9.26 -13.75
N TYR A 180 -6.54 -9.95 -14.72
CA TYR A 180 -5.88 -9.29 -15.85
C TYR A 180 -6.78 -8.31 -16.64
N PRO A 181 -8.07 -8.61 -16.91
CA PRO A 181 -8.96 -7.65 -17.58
C PRO A 181 -9.20 -6.35 -16.80
N SER A 182 -8.89 -6.32 -15.50
CA SER A 182 -8.98 -5.12 -14.64
C SER A 182 -7.69 -4.31 -14.60
N GLY A 183 -6.69 -4.69 -15.38
CA GLY A 183 -5.38 -4.06 -15.38
C GLY A 183 -4.47 -4.56 -14.26
N LEU A 184 -3.16 -4.31 -14.42
CA LEU A 184 -2.18 -4.65 -13.40
C LEU A 184 -2.30 -3.69 -12.20
N PRO A 185 -2.19 -4.17 -10.94
CA PRO A 185 -2.09 -3.29 -9.78
C PRO A 185 -0.85 -2.40 -9.91
N ARG A 186 -1.03 -1.09 -9.76
CA ARG A 186 0.05 -0.11 -9.97
C ARG A 186 1.01 -0.07 -8.79
N GLU A 187 0.54 -0.53 -7.64
CA GLU A 187 1.28 -0.71 -6.40
C GLU A 187 2.12 -1.98 -6.37
N ALA A 188 2.03 -2.86 -7.38
CA ALA A 188 2.73 -4.15 -7.40
C ALA A 188 4.22 -4.00 -7.70
N ASP A 189 5.07 -4.56 -6.84
CA ASP A 189 6.50 -4.72 -7.07
C ASP A 189 6.79 -5.98 -7.90
N LEU A 190 6.01 -7.04 -7.71
CA LEU A 190 6.09 -8.28 -8.49
C LEU A 190 4.70 -8.70 -8.97
N VAL A 191 4.60 -9.15 -10.22
CA VAL A 191 3.36 -9.65 -10.83
C VAL A 191 3.60 -11.04 -11.40
N LEU A 192 2.79 -12.01 -10.98
CA LEU A 192 2.89 -13.42 -11.37
C LEU A 192 1.58 -13.90 -12.00
N ASP A 193 1.68 -14.59 -13.14
CA ASP A 193 0.52 -15.08 -13.89
C ASP A 193 0.14 -16.51 -13.50
N ALA A 194 -1.08 -16.71 -12.98
CA ALA A 194 -1.62 -18.01 -12.63
C ALA A 194 -2.68 -18.52 -13.63
N ARG A 195 -2.81 -17.91 -14.82
CA ARG A 195 -3.81 -18.29 -15.84
C ARG A 195 -3.61 -19.67 -16.47
N PHE A 196 -2.42 -20.25 -16.35
CA PHE A 196 -2.11 -21.56 -16.91
C PHE A 196 -2.65 -22.72 -16.07
N LEU A 197 -2.88 -22.51 -14.76
CA LEU A 197 -3.44 -23.53 -13.87
C LEU A 197 -4.89 -23.88 -14.24
N ARG A 198 -5.28 -25.11 -13.92
CA ARG A 198 -6.66 -25.64 -14.01
C ARG A 198 -7.69 -24.59 -13.63
N ASN A 199 -8.59 -24.29 -14.56
CA ASN A 199 -9.57 -23.23 -14.42
C ASN A 199 -10.88 -23.77 -13.80
N PRO A 200 -11.23 -23.40 -12.55
CA PRO A 200 -12.47 -23.89 -11.91
C PRO A 200 -13.75 -23.37 -12.57
N HIS A 201 -13.65 -22.33 -13.40
CA HIS A 201 -14.80 -21.73 -14.08
C HIS A 201 -15.55 -22.70 -15.00
N TYR A 202 -14.89 -23.75 -15.51
CA TYR A 202 -15.53 -24.75 -16.37
C TYR A 202 -16.25 -25.86 -15.59
N VAL A 203 -16.13 -25.87 -14.26
CA VAL A 203 -16.84 -26.82 -13.40
C VAL A 203 -18.06 -26.09 -12.81
N PRO A 204 -19.30 -26.47 -13.18
CA PRO A 204 -20.51 -25.72 -12.80
C PRO A 204 -20.66 -25.49 -11.29
N GLU A 205 -20.25 -26.48 -10.48
CA GLU A 205 -20.33 -26.43 -9.02
C GLU A 205 -19.29 -25.49 -8.38
N LEU A 206 -18.16 -25.26 -9.06
CA LEU A 206 -17.05 -24.43 -8.56
C LEU A 206 -17.11 -23.01 -9.11
N ALA A 207 -17.70 -22.79 -10.29
CA ALA A 207 -17.82 -21.49 -10.94
C ALA A 207 -18.41 -20.36 -10.06
N PRO A 208 -19.43 -20.60 -9.20
CA PRO A 208 -19.95 -19.55 -8.33
C PRO A 208 -19.14 -19.35 -7.04
N LYS A 209 -18.17 -20.22 -6.74
CA LYS A 209 -17.37 -20.18 -5.51
C LYS A 209 -16.14 -19.29 -5.68
N THR A 210 -15.25 -19.24 -4.70
CA THR A 210 -14.03 -18.43 -4.70
C THR A 210 -12.83 -19.29 -4.33
N GLY A 211 -11.62 -18.78 -4.56
CA GLY A 211 -10.41 -19.49 -4.12
C GLY A 211 -10.25 -19.60 -2.60
N LEU A 212 -11.15 -18.98 -1.82
CA LEU A 212 -11.27 -19.16 -0.37
C LEU A 212 -12.03 -20.44 0.00
N ASP A 213 -12.83 -20.98 -0.93
CA ASP A 213 -13.60 -22.20 -0.73
C ASP A 213 -12.69 -23.43 -0.92
N ALA A 214 -12.76 -24.38 0.02
CA ALA A 214 -11.84 -25.51 0.09
C ALA A 214 -11.87 -26.41 -1.15
N ASP A 215 -13.03 -26.57 -1.79
CA ASP A 215 -13.21 -27.38 -2.99
C ASP A 215 -12.65 -26.71 -4.25
N VAL A 216 -12.78 -25.38 -4.37
CA VAL A 216 -12.09 -24.61 -5.42
C VAL A 216 -10.58 -24.69 -5.23
N ALA A 217 -10.10 -24.50 -4.00
CA ALA A 217 -8.68 -24.59 -3.68
C ALA A 217 -8.14 -25.98 -4.04
N ALA A 218 -8.81 -27.05 -3.59
CA ALA A 218 -8.43 -28.43 -3.90
C ALA A 218 -8.40 -28.72 -5.41
N TYR A 219 -9.38 -28.21 -6.16
CA TYR A 219 -9.40 -28.38 -7.62
C TYR A 219 -8.21 -27.72 -8.31
N VAL A 220 -7.84 -26.50 -7.90
CA VAL A 220 -6.66 -25.78 -8.42
C VAL A 220 -5.37 -26.49 -8.00
N MET A 221 -5.30 -26.96 -6.75
CA MET A 221 -4.14 -27.68 -6.20
C MET A 221 -3.91 -29.05 -6.85
N ALA A 222 -4.93 -29.64 -7.47
CA ALA A 222 -4.83 -30.92 -8.18
C ALA A 222 -4.15 -30.81 -9.57
N ASP A 223 -3.83 -29.59 -10.02
CA ASP A 223 -2.99 -29.38 -11.19
C ASP A 223 -1.54 -29.84 -10.89
N SER A 224 -0.91 -30.56 -11.83
CA SER A 224 0.47 -31.05 -11.65
C SER A 224 1.48 -29.92 -11.51
N ASP A 225 1.20 -28.76 -12.10
CA ASP A 225 2.11 -27.61 -12.11
C ASP A 225 1.86 -26.67 -10.92
N TYR A 226 0.80 -26.88 -10.13
CA TYR A 226 0.47 -26.03 -8.98
C TYR A 226 1.59 -25.98 -7.95
N ALA A 227 2.00 -27.15 -7.44
CA ALA A 227 3.01 -27.21 -6.39
C ALA A 227 4.38 -26.71 -6.88
N PRO A 228 4.90 -27.15 -8.05
CA PRO A 228 6.14 -26.61 -8.61
C PRO A 228 6.13 -25.10 -8.78
N PHE A 229 5.01 -24.52 -9.24
CA PHE A 229 4.88 -23.08 -9.41
C PHE A 229 4.90 -22.34 -8.07
N LEU A 230 4.12 -22.80 -7.08
CA LEU A 230 4.10 -22.19 -5.75
C LEU A 230 5.46 -22.28 -5.06
N ASP A 231 6.17 -23.40 -5.21
CA ASP A 231 7.52 -23.61 -4.68
C ASP A 231 8.52 -22.62 -5.30
N GLN A 232 8.48 -22.42 -6.63
CA GLN A 232 9.35 -21.46 -7.30
C GLN A 232 9.08 -20.02 -6.90
N ILE A 233 7.80 -19.63 -6.78
CA ILE A 233 7.44 -18.29 -6.28
C ILE A 233 7.99 -18.10 -4.87
N HIS A 234 7.77 -19.08 -4.00
CA HIS A 234 8.22 -19.02 -2.61
C HIS A 234 9.74 -18.91 -2.50
N ALA A 235 10.49 -19.74 -3.24
CA ALA A 235 11.95 -19.69 -3.28
C ALA A 235 12.47 -18.34 -3.83
N MET A 236 11.82 -17.80 -4.86
CA MET A 236 12.15 -16.46 -5.37
C MET A 236 11.93 -15.39 -4.30
N LEU A 237 10.81 -15.43 -3.57
CA LEU A 237 10.52 -14.45 -2.52
C LEU A 237 11.51 -14.53 -1.34
N GLN A 238 11.96 -15.74 -0.99
CA GLN A 238 13.03 -15.92 0.00
C GLN A 238 14.35 -15.27 -0.42
N LEU A 239 14.61 -15.17 -1.73
CA LEU A 239 15.77 -14.47 -2.27
C LEU A 239 15.58 -12.94 -2.31
N VAL A 240 14.46 -12.46 -2.85
CA VAL A 240 14.30 -11.03 -3.20
C VAL A 240 13.83 -10.16 -2.04
N LEU A 241 12.98 -10.66 -1.14
CA LEU A 241 12.44 -9.83 -0.07
C LEU A 241 13.52 -9.37 0.93
N PRO A 242 14.51 -10.20 1.32
CA PRO A 242 15.67 -9.71 2.08
C PRO A 242 16.48 -8.63 1.37
N ARG A 243 16.61 -8.72 0.04
CA ARG A 243 17.29 -7.69 -0.77
C ARG A 243 16.49 -6.39 -0.81
N PHE A 244 15.16 -6.46 -0.88
CA PHE A 244 14.31 -5.27 -0.76
C PHE A 244 14.57 -4.52 0.54
N VAL A 245 14.73 -5.24 1.67
CA VAL A 245 15.06 -4.61 2.95
C VAL A 245 16.43 -3.93 2.92
N GLN A 246 17.44 -4.59 2.33
CA GLN A 246 18.80 -4.03 2.17
C GLN A 246 18.81 -2.76 1.32
N GLU A 247 17.98 -2.71 0.28
CA GLU A 247 17.75 -1.52 -0.56
C GLU A 247 16.84 -0.48 0.13
N GLY A 248 16.49 -0.69 1.39
CA GLY A 248 15.70 0.24 2.20
C GLY A 248 14.20 0.21 1.94
N LYS A 249 13.69 -0.70 1.09
CA LYS A 249 12.24 -0.85 0.89
C LYS A 249 11.57 -1.27 2.19
N LYS A 250 10.45 -0.63 2.48
CA LYS A 250 9.64 -0.86 3.68
C LYS A 250 8.37 -1.63 3.37
N TYR A 251 7.98 -1.69 2.10
CA TYR A 251 6.79 -2.37 1.62
C TYR A 251 7.11 -3.10 0.34
N ALA A 252 6.51 -4.28 0.19
CA ALA A 252 6.62 -5.09 -1.01
C ALA A 252 5.23 -5.64 -1.34
N THR A 253 4.71 -5.30 -2.51
CA THR A 253 3.43 -5.81 -3.00
C THR A 253 3.66 -6.89 -4.05
N ILE A 254 3.23 -8.11 -3.76
CA ILE A 254 3.32 -9.27 -4.65
C ILE A 254 1.91 -9.57 -5.17
N ALA A 255 1.69 -9.35 -6.45
CA ALA A 255 0.41 -9.53 -7.11
C ALA A 255 0.36 -10.83 -7.91
N ILE A 256 -0.67 -11.64 -7.70
CA ILE A 256 -0.95 -12.85 -8.45
C ILE A 256 -2.21 -12.64 -9.30
N GLY A 257 -2.09 -12.82 -10.61
CA GLY A 257 -3.15 -12.57 -11.58
C GLY A 257 -3.79 -13.86 -12.09
N CYS A 258 -5.12 -13.88 -12.23
CA CYS A 258 -5.79 -14.85 -13.10
C CYS A 258 -6.81 -14.14 -13.99
N SER A 259 -7.59 -14.87 -14.80
CA SER A 259 -8.52 -14.23 -15.75
C SER A 259 -9.64 -13.44 -15.05
N GLY A 260 -10.17 -13.94 -13.93
CA GLY A 260 -11.32 -13.34 -13.24
C GLY A 260 -11.05 -12.91 -11.81
N GLY A 261 -9.81 -13.05 -11.32
CA GLY A 261 -9.42 -12.63 -9.96
C GLY A 261 -10.15 -13.34 -8.81
N ARG A 262 -10.91 -14.41 -9.09
CA ARG A 262 -11.85 -15.05 -8.14
C ARG A 262 -11.36 -16.39 -7.60
N HIS A 263 -10.65 -17.18 -8.42
CA HIS A 263 -10.32 -18.58 -8.12
C HIS A 263 -8.82 -18.78 -7.97
N ARG A 264 -8.11 -19.03 -9.07
CA ARG A 264 -6.69 -19.42 -9.10
C ARG A 264 -5.76 -18.43 -8.39
N SER A 265 -5.89 -17.13 -8.67
CA SER A 265 -5.06 -16.12 -8.02
C SER A 265 -5.33 -16.02 -6.52
N VAL A 266 -6.60 -16.13 -6.10
CA VAL A 266 -6.99 -16.16 -4.68
C VAL A 266 -6.37 -17.37 -3.99
N THR A 267 -6.51 -18.57 -4.56
CA THR A 267 -5.94 -19.81 -4.02
C THR A 267 -4.42 -19.74 -3.88
N ILE A 268 -3.71 -19.21 -4.88
CA ILE A 268 -2.24 -19.07 -4.81
C ILE A 268 -1.84 -18.03 -3.75
N VAL A 269 -2.51 -16.88 -3.67
CA VAL A 269 -2.23 -15.85 -2.67
C VAL A 269 -2.39 -16.40 -1.26
N GLU A 270 -3.49 -17.12 -0.99
CA GLU A 270 -3.77 -17.73 0.31
C GLU A 270 -2.72 -18.78 0.70
N ALA A 271 -2.35 -19.66 -0.23
CA ALA A 271 -1.32 -20.68 0.01
C ALA A 271 0.07 -20.06 0.22
N LEU A 272 0.42 -19.05 -0.58
CA LEU A 272 1.69 -18.34 -0.46
C LEU A 272 1.76 -17.57 0.87
N ALA A 273 0.67 -16.93 1.27
CA ALA A 273 0.57 -16.24 2.55
C ALA A 273 0.81 -17.19 3.72
N ALA A 274 0.19 -18.37 3.69
CA ALA A 274 0.39 -19.39 4.72
C ALA A 274 1.86 -19.84 4.79
N ARG A 275 2.52 -20.05 3.65
CA ARG A 275 3.95 -20.41 3.59
C ARG A 275 4.85 -19.31 4.14
N LEU A 276 4.67 -18.07 3.70
CA LEU A 276 5.50 -16.94 4.16
C LEU A 276 5.25 -16.63 5.65
N ALA A 277 4.01 -16.84 6.13
CA ALA A 277 3.63 -16.65 7.52
C ALA A 277 4.09 -17.78 8.46
N ALA A 278 4.58 -18.91 7.94
CA ALA A 278 5.21 -19.95 8.74
C ALA A 278 6.54 -19.47 9.37
N PRO A 279 6.95 -20.02 10.54
CA PRO A 279 8.16 -19.58 11.25
C PRO A 279 9.45 -19.60 10.43
N ASP A 280 9.60 -20.58 9.55
CA ASP A 280 10.71 -20.82 8.63
C ASP A 280 10.41 -20.37 7.19
N GLY A 281 9.22 -19.81 6.97
CA GLY A 281 8.69 -19.42 5.66
C GLY A 281 9.57 -18.45 4.89
N MET A 282 10.46 -17.73 5.56
CA MET A 282 11.30 -16.71 4.94
C MET A 282 12.81 -17.05 4.98
N GLY A 283 13.14 -18.32 5.24
CA GLY A 283 14.53 -18.80 5.24
C GLY A 283 15.34 -18.23 6.41
N ALA A 284 16.66 -18.12 6.21
CA ALA A 284 17.62 -17.77 7.27
C ALA A 284 17.79 -16.26 7.54
N TYR A 285 16.93 -15.39 6.99
CA TYR A 285 17.06 -13.95 7.21
C TYR A 285 16.67 -13.58 8.66
N LYS A 286 17.54 -12.85 9.37
CA LYS A 286 17.44 -12.61 10.82
C LYS A 286 16.19 -11.81 11.27
N GLY A 287 15.42 -11.20 10.36
CA GLY A 287 14.15 -10.51 10.66
C GLY A 287 12.89 -11.12 10.02
N ALA A 288 13.04 -12.24 9.32
CA ALA A 288 12.06 -12.70 8.34
C ALA A 288 10.81 -13.37 8.94
N GLY A 289 10.93 -13.85 10.18
CA GLY A 289 9.81 -14.41 10.96
C GLY A 289 8.88 -13.36 11.58
N GLN A 290 9.19 -12.07 11.45
CA GLN A 290 8.49 -10.99 12.15
C GLN A 290 7.80 -10.00 11.21
N TRP A 291 8.03 -10.12 9.89
CA TRP A 291 7.43 -9.20 8.92
C TRP A 291 5.90 -9.34 8.89
N PRO A 292 5.17 -8.22 9.00
CA PRO A 292 3.73 -8.24 8.77
C PRO A 292 3.43 -8.70 7.34
N ILE A 293 2.45 -9.59 7.22
CA ILE A 293 1.98 -10.11 5.92
C ILE A 293 0.49 -9.87 5.83
N MET A 294 0.10 -9.04 4.86
CA MET A 294 -1.29 -8.73 4.56
C MET A 294 -1.73 -9.40 3.27
N ILE A 295 -3.00 -9.82 3.23
CA ILE A 295 -3.64 -10.37 2.04
C ILE A 295 -4.69 -9.37 1.55
N MET A 296 -4.77 -9.20 0.23
CA MET A 296 -5.80 -8.43 -0.44
C MET A 296 -6.38 -9.18 -1.67
N HIS A 297 -7.70 -9.19 -1.83
CA HIS A 297 -8.39 -9.79 -2.96
C HIS A 297 -9.24 -8.75 -3.69
N ARG A 298 -8.64 -8.05 -4.65
CA ARG A 298 -9.22 -6.90 -5.37
C ARG A 298 -10.61 -7.21 -5.96
N GLU A 299 -10.76 -8.38 -6.57
CA GLU A 299 -12.01 -8.77 -7.23
C GLU A 299 -13.10 -9.29 -6.29
N LEU A 300 -12.71 -9.77 -5.10
CA LEU A 300 -13.66 -10.13 -4.05
C LEU A 300 -14.19 -8.88 -3.35
N ALA A 301 -13.37 -7.84 -3.22
CA ALA A 301 -13.77 -6.55 -2.66
C ALA A 301 -14.91 -5.90 -3.45
N ARG A 302 -14.84 -5.95 -4.78
CA ARG A 302 -15.90 -5.47 -5.70
C ARG A 302 -17.24 -6.17 -5.47
N GLN A 303 -17.23 -7.39 -4.93
CA GLN A 303 -18.43 -8.19 -4.66
C GLN A 303 -18.91 -8.03 -3.21
N GLY A 304 -18.30 -7.14 -2.43
CA GLY A 304 -18.63 -6.94 -1.02
C GLY A 304 -18.17 -8.09 -0.12
N LEU A 305 -17.33 -9.00 -0.61
CA LEU A 305 -16.77 -10.09 0.16
C LEU A 305 -15.55 -9.60 0.95
N THR A 306 -15.21 -10.32 2.02
CA THR A 306 -14.01 -10.02 2.81
C THR A 306 -12.78 -10.15 1.92
N SER A 307 -12.22 -9.00 1.56
CA SER A 307 -11.10 -8.91 0.63
C SER A 307 -9.76 -8.73 1.33
N TRP A 308 -9.73 -8.59 2.65
CA TRP A 308 -8.51 -8.26 3.38
C TRP A 308 -8.42 -8.98 4.71
N ARG A 309 -7.21 -9.46 5.04
CA ARG A 309 -6.86 -9.98 6.36
C ARG A 309 -5.34 -9.97 6.58
N TRP A 310 -4.93 -10.01 7.83
CA TRP A 310 -3.55 -10.33 8.19
C TRP A 310 -3.33 -11.84 8.09
N ALA A 311 -2.31 -12.25 7.33
CA ALA A 311 -1.74 -13.60 7.42
C ALA A 311 -0.75 -13.70 8.59
N ARG A 312 0.01 -12.62 8.81
CA ARG A 312 0.80 -12.40 10.02
C ARG A 312 0.61 -10.95 10.45
N LYS A 313 0.09 -10.75 11.66
CA LYS A 313 -0.10 -9.41 12.23
C LYS A 313 1.27 -8.79 12.57
N PRO A 314 1.38 -7.46 12.57
CA PRO A 314 2.47 -6.79 13.26
C PRO A 314 2.54 -7.27 14.71
N VAL A 315 3.75 -7.51 15.21
CA VAL A 315 3.96 -7.85 16.63
C VAL A 315 3.74 -6.59 17.45
N GLU A 316 2.74 -6.55 18.33
CA GLU A 316 2.57 -5.48 19.31
C GLU A 316 3.61 -5.62 20.43
N GLY A 317 4.43 -4.59 20.63
CA GLY A 317 5.22 -4.30 21.84
C GLY A 317 6.05 -5.43 22.47
N PHE A 318 7.35 -5.44 22.22
CA PHE A 318 8.31 -5.85 23.26
C PHE A 318 8.32 -4.73 24.32
N LYS A 319 7.70 -4.95 25.48
CA LYS A 319 7.97 -4.11 26.67
C LYS A 319 9.32 -4.55 27.23
N PRO A 320 10.39 -3.72 27.22
CA PRO A 320 11.50 -3.97 28.12
C PRO A 320 10.96 -3.75 29.54
N ASP A 321 11.19 -4.72 30.43
CA ASP A 321 10.88 -4.58 31.86
C ASP A 321 11.45 -3.24 32.36
N MET A 322 10.57 -2.32 32.73
CA MET A 322 10.96 -1.10 33.42
C MET A 322 11.55 -1.52 34.78
N PRO A 323 12.77 -1.10 35.15
CA PRO A 323 13.28 -1.34 36.48
C PRO A 323 12.35 -0.67 37.49
N GLN A 324 11.85 -1.44 38.46
CA GLN A 324 11.09 -0.89 39.57
C GLN A 324 11.96 0.12 40.30
N VAL A 325 11.54 1.39 40.29
CA VAL A 325 12.09 2.40 41.18
C VAL A 325 11.69 1.99 42.60
N PRO A 326 12.65 1.77 43.52
CA PRO A 326 12.32 1.46 44.90
C PRO A 326 11.67 2.70 45.52
N ALA A 327 10.52 2.48 46.18
CA ALA A 327 9.87 3.52 46.96
C ALA A 327 10.81 3.96 48.09
N SER A 328 11.14 5.25 48.12
CA SER A 328 11.71 5.97 49.25
C SER A 328 10.82 7.16 49.57
#